data_AF-A0A261BUF5-F1
#
_entry.id   AF-A0A261BUF5-F1
#
_cell.length_a   1.000
_cell.length_b   1.000
_cell.length_c   1.000
_cell.angle_alpha   90.00
_cell.angle_beta   90.00
_cell.angle_gamma   90.00
#
_symmetry.space_group_name_H-M   'P 1'
#
loop_
_entity.id
_entity.type
_entity.pdbx_description
1 polymer ?
#
loop_
_entity_poly.entity_id
_entity_poly.type
_entity_poly.pdbx_seq_one_letter_code
_entity_poly.pdbx_strand_id
1 'polypeptide(L)'
;MFKISQCYTIYNQQLTFQNAQSYCYGLNKNLGVIHTTLQSNFLASLVRTKTGSNEALFWIGLSRPSLNSRFQWDDGTTMSWSNFDSNFPKDNLNVAESVLNGKWRTMNGQEALYFVCSYDPRKVTPGTPGPTTTGYYTDGTTAGSTSTDWPASTQTQSSSSGSTSGYPTDSTS
;
A
#
# COMPACT_ATOMS: atom_id res chain seq x y z
N MET A 1 -19.37 13.94 21.25
CA MET A 1 -19.12 14.12 19.80
C MET A 1 -17.64 13.85 19.55
N PHE A 2 -17.29 12.73 18.91
CA PHE A 2 -15.89 12.41 18.61
C PHE A 2 -15.41 13.33 17.47
N LYS A 3 -14.50 14.26 17.75
CA LYS A 3 -13.82 15.03 16.69
C LYS A 3 -12.86 14.08 15.99
N ILE A 4 -13.02 13.82 14.69
CA ILE A 4 -12.07 12.99 13.95
C ILE A 4 -10.87 13.86 13.57
N SER A 5 -9.72 13.63 14.20
CA SER A 5 -8.45 14.31 13.91
C SER A 5 -7.55 13.33 13.18
N GLN A 6 -7.11 13.67 11.97
CA GLN A 6 -6.15 12.89 11.20
C GLN A 6 -4.95 13.74 10.84
N CYS A 7 -3.76 13.15 10.96
CA CYS A 7 -2.52 13.71 10.45
C CYS A 7 -2.15 12.97 9.16
N TYR A 8 -1.69 13.71 8.14
CA TYR A 8 -1.41 13.17 6.81
C TYR A 8 0.04 13.39 6.39
N THR A 9 0.58 12.48 5.58
CA THR A 9 1.88 12.63 4.92
C THR A 9 1.75 12.20 3.46
N ILE A 10 2.22 13.04 2.53
CA ILE A 10 2.14 12.81 1.09
C ILE A 10 3.52 12.37 0.62
N TYR A 11 3.56 11.31 -0.17
CA TYR A 11 4.80 10.79 -0.75
C TYR A 11 4.83 11.06 -2.24
N ASN A 12 5.90 11.71 -2.71
CA ASN A 12 6.11 12.05 -4.12
C ASN A 12 6.72 10.87 -4.90
N GLN A 13 6.22 9.67 -4.64
CA GLN A 13 6.53 8.45 -5.38
C GLN A 13 5.20 7.78 -5.73
N GLN A 14 5.19 6.98 -6.79
CA GLN A 14 3.99 6.32 -7.25
C GLN A 14 4.08 4.82 -7.01
N LEU A 15 3.05 4.25 -6.38
CA LEU A 15 2.99 2.83 -6.02
C LEU A 15 1.62 2.25 -6.40
N THR A 16 1.56 0.93 -6.58
CA THR A 16 0.29 0.20 -6.63
C THR A 16 -0.42 0.31 -5.29
N PHE A 17 -1.74 0.06 -5.25
CA PHE A 17 -2.52 0.19 -4.02
C PHE A 17 -1.94 -0.62 -2.87
N GLN A 18 -1.63 -1.90 -3.13
CA GLN A 18 -1.08 -2.81 -2.11
C GLN A 18 0.30 -2.36 -1.62
N ASN A 19 1.15 -1.86 -2.51
CA ASN A 19 2.48 -1.36 -2.14
C ASN A 19 2.38 -0.05 -1.34
N ALA A 20 1.47 0.86 -1.72
CA ALA A 20 1.19 2.09 -0.97
C ALA A 20 0.66 1.80 0.44
N GLN A 21 -0.26 0.84 0.56
CA GLN A 21 -0.80 0.40 1.85
C GLN A 21 0.31 -0.19 2.73
N SER A 22 1.10 -1.12 2.19
CA SER A 22 2.23 -1.75 2.88
C SER A 22 3.29 -0.72 3.31
N TYR A 23 3.54 0.30 2.47
CA TYR A 23 4.44 1.39 2.80
C TYR A 23 3.95 2.18 4.02
N CYS A 24 2.66 2.52 4.07
CA CYS A 24 2.10 3.21 5.23
C CYS A 24 2.15 2.35 6.50
N TYR A 25 1.84 1.06 6.40
CA TYR A 25 1.95 0.13 7.53
C TYR A 25 3.38 0.02 8.07
N GLY A 26 4.39 -0.02 7.19
CA GLY A 26 5.80 0.01 7.59
C GLY A 26 6.18 1.26 8.40
N LEU A 27 5.37 2.31 8.35
CA LEU A 27 5.54 3.54 9.12
C LEU A 27 4.65 3.61 10.38
N ASN A 28 3.99 2.51 10.75
CA ASN A 28 2.93 2.47 11.77
C ASN A 28 1.80 3.48 11.50
N LYS A 29 1.42 3.60 10.23
CA LYS A 29 0.34 4.47 9.74
C LYS A 29 -0.59 3.66 8.84
N ASN A 30 -1.75 4.21 8.53
CA ASN A 30 -2.68 3.64 7.56
C ASN A 30 -2.55 4.40 6.23
N LEU A 31 -2.92 3.77 5.11
CA LEU A 31 -3.23 4.47 3.88
C LEU A 31 -4.37 5.48 4.13
N GLY A 32 -4.37 6.59 3.40
CA GLY A 32 -5.11 7.81 3.73
C GLY A 32 -6.58 7.62 4.12
N VAL A 33 -6.91 7.84 5.39
CA VAL A 33 -8.27 7.74 5.91
C VAL A 33 -8.96 9.10 5.91
N ILE A 34 -10.17 9.18 5.36
CA ILE A 34 -10.92 10.42 5.16
C ILE A 34 -12.34 10.28 5.70
N HIS A 35 -12.77 11.20 6.56
CA HIS A 35 -14.10 11.17 7.18
C HIS A 35 -14.95 12.39 6.89
N THR A 36 -14.38 13.40 6.25
CA THR A 36 -15.05 14.67 6.00
C THR A 36 -14.66 15.23 4.64
N THR A 37 -15.56 16.02 4.05
CA THR A 37 -15.28 16.78 2.83
C THR A 37 -14.08 17.72 2.99
N LEU A 38 -13.90 18.31 4.19
CA LEU A 38 -12.77 19.20 4.46
C LEU A 38 -11.42 18.48 4.34
N GLN A 39 -11.32 17.25 4.87
CA GLN A 39 -10.11 16.43 4.75
C GLN A 39 -9.82 16.07 3.29
N SER A 40 -10.83 15.66 2.53
CA SER A 40 -10.71 15.37 1.09
C SER A 40 -10.20 16.61 0.33
N ASN A 41 -10.89 17.75 0.45
CA ASN A 41 -10.47 18.99 -0.22
C ASN A 41 -9.05 19.44 0.15
N PHE A 42 -8.68 19.31 1.43
CA PHE A 42 -7.33 19.59 1.90
C PHE A 42 -6.30 18.67 1.26
N LEU A 43 -6.56 17.36 1.22
CA LEU A 43 -5.66 16.38 0.60
C LEU A 43 -5.51 16.59 -0.89
N ALA A 44 -6.60 16.78 -1.63
CA ALA A 44 -6.56 17.07 -3.07
C ALA A 44 -5.68 18.30 -3.36
N SER A 45 -5.86 19.38 -2.59
CA SER A 45 -5.04 20.59 -2.71
C SER A 45 -3.56 20.34 -2.40
N LEU A 46 -3.28 19.60 -1.32
CA LEU A 46 -1.92 19.35 -0.86
C LEU A 46 -1.16 18.41 -1.80
N VAL A 47 -1.80 17.36 -2.31
CA VAL A 47 -1.22 16.47 -3.33
C VAL A 47 -0.98 17.23 -4.63
N ARG A 48 -1.91 18.09 -5.07
CA ARG A 48 -1.72 18.96 -6.24
C ARG A 48 -0.47 19.83 -6.08
N THR A 49 -0.33 20.51 -4.95
CA THR A 49 0.83 21.38 -4.67
C THR A 49 2.14 20.60 -4.58
N LYS A 50 2.13 19.41 -3.96
CA LYS A 50 3.36 18.61 -3.78
C LYS A 50 3.84 17.94 -5.07
N THR A 51 2.92 17.54 -5.93
CA THR A 51 3.22 16.82 -7.18
C THR A 51 3.32 17.74 -8.39
N GLY A 52 2.76 18.95 -8.32
CA GLY A 52 2.65 19.88 -9.44
C GLY A 52 1.64 19.47 -10.51
N SER A 53 0.94 18.33 -10.34
CA SER A 53 -0.01 17.81 -11.33
C SER A 53 -1.43 18.28 -11.04
N ASN A 54 -2.09 18.85 -12.04
CA ASN A 54 -3.50 19.29 -11.95
C ASN A 54 -4.51 18.17 -12.19
N GLU A 55 -4.07 16.99 -12.62
CA GLU A 55 -4.94 15.89 -13.03
C GLU A 55 -4.61 14.56 -12.33
N ALA A 56 -3.70 14.59 -11.36
CA ALA A 56 -3.28 13.39 -10.63
C ALA A 56 -4.45 12.70 -9.91
N LEU A 57 -4.35 11.37 -9.86
CA LEU A 57 -5.05 10.55 -8.89
C LEU A 57 -4.07 10.11 -7.80
N PHE A 58 -4.57 9.91 -6.59
CA PHE A 58 -3.79 9.36 -5.50
C PHE A 58 -4.58 8.31 -4.71
N TRP A 59 -3.89 7.29 -4.23
CA TRP A 59 -4.49 6.25 -3.39
C TRP A 59 -4.90 6.81 -2.03
N ILE A 60 -6.11 6.44 -1.63
CA ILE A 60 -6.65 6.60 -0.28
C ILE A 60 -6.94 5.23 0.30
N GLY A 61 -7.00 5.11 1.62
CA GLY A 61 -7.17 3.86 2.35
C GLY A 61 -8.57 3.27 2.28
N LEU A 62 -9.38 3.55 1.26
CA LEU A 62 -10.72 3.01 1.12
C LEU A 62 -10.69 1.84 0.14
N SER A 63 -11.11 0.66 0.59
CA SER A 63 -11.19 -0.54 -0.24
C SER A 63 -12.32 -1.47 0.20
N ARG A 64 -12.60 -2.52 -0.60
CA ARG A 64 -13.52 -3.60 -0.22
C ARG A 64 -12.91 -4.97 -0.55
N PRO A 65 -13.12 -6.00 0.28
CA PRO A 65 -12.57 -7.34 0.03
C PRO A 65 -13.10 -8.02 -1.23
N SER A 66 -14.33 -7.70 -1.64
CA SER A 66 -14.99 -8.26 -2.82
C SER A 66 -16.05 -7.29 -3.34
N LEU A 67 -16.55 -7.50 -4.57
CA LEU A 67 -17.57 -6.62 -5.18
C LEU A 67 -18.86 -6.53 -4.38
N ASN A 68 -19.23 -7.60 -3.66
CA ASN A 68 -20.43 -7.65 -2.82
C ASN A 68 -20.19 -7.13 -1.40
N SER A 69 -18.96 -6.74 -1.07
CA SER A 69 -18.60 -6.23 0.26
C SER A 69 -18.75 -4.71 0.33
N ARG A 70 -19.02 -4.20 1.54
CA ARG A 70 -18.97 -2.76 1.82
C ARG A 70 -17.53 -2.26 1.80
N PHE A 71 -17.36 -0.99 1.41
CA PHE A 71 -16.10 -0.29 1.56
C PHE A 71 -15.76 -0.06 3.04
N GLN A 72 -14.49 -0.22 3.37
CA GLN A 72 -13.93 -0.03 4.70
C GLN A 72 -12.64 0.78 4.59
N TRP A 73 -12.40 1.62 5.60
CA TRP A 73 -11.16 2.35 5.71
C TRP A 73 -10.05 1.45 6.25
N ASP A 74 -8.84 1.81 5.90
CA ASP A 74 -7.63 1.08 6.23
C ASP A 74 -7.34 1.01 7.74
N ASP A 75 -7.90 1.94 8.52
CA ASP A 75 -7.84 1.91 9.99
C ASP A 75 -8.96 1.07 10.64
N GLY A 76 -9.72 0.34 9.83
CA GLY A 76 -10.85 -0.51 10.24
C GLY A 76 -12.16 0.24 10.48
N THR A 77 -12.18 1.57 10.32
CA THR A 77 -13.43 2.32 10.49
C THR A 77 -14.38 2.14 9.30
N THR A 78 -15.68 2.18 9.59
CA THR A 78 -16.72 2.07 8.57
C THR A 78 -16.87 3.36 7.78
N MET A 79 -17.10 3.26 6.47
CA MET A 79 -17.42 4.42 5.63
C MET A 79 -18.83 4.94 5.95
N SER A 80 -18.93 6.07 6.66
CA SER A 80 -20.19 6.75 6.98
C SER A 80 -20.58 7.83 5.96
N TRP A 81 -19.64 8.25 5.12
CA TRP A 81 -19.79 9.28 4.11
C TRP A 81 -18.91 8.94 2.91
N SER A 82 -19.35 9.32 1.71
CA SER A 82 -18.62 9.06 0.47
C SER A 82 -18.51 10.30 -0.41
N ASN A 83 -17.39 10.41 -1.14
CA ASN A 83 -17.18 11.45 -2.15
C ASN A 83 -17.01 10.88 -3.57
N PHE A 84 -17.65 9.75 -3.88
CA PHE A 84 -17.58 9.16 -5.23
C PHE A 84 -17.98 10.16 -6.31
N ASP A 85 -17.24 10.11 -7.41
CA ASP A 85 -17.58 10.79 -8.66
C ASP A 85 -18.87 10.18 -9.24
N SER A 86 -19.58 10.90 -10.13
CA SER A 86 -20.97 10.59 -10.53
C SER A 86 -21.18 9.21 -11.17
N ASN A 87 -20.10 8.57 -11.64
CA ASN A 87 -20.11 7.25 -12.28
C ASN A 87 -19.45 6.15 -11.44
N PHE A 88 -19.31 6.37 -10.13
CA PHE A 88 -18.63 5.47 -9.20
C PHE A 88 -19.49 5.22 -7.94
N PRO A 89 -19.28 4.10 -7.23
CA PRO A 89 -18.30 3.04 -7.50
C PRO A 89 -18.62 2.17 -8.73
N LYS A 90 -17.59 1.57 -9.34
CA LYS A 90 -17.68 0.55 -10.40
C LYS A 90 -17.16 -0.80 -9.88
N ASP A 91 -17.03 -1.80 -10.76
CA ASP A 91 -16.57 -3.15 -10.44
C ASP A 91 -15.07 -3.26 -10.17
N ASN A 92 -14.61 -2.48 -9.20
CA ASN A 92 -13.25 -2.38 -8.73
C ASN A 92 -13.23 -2.35 -7.20
N LEU A 93 -12.08 -2.70 -6.61
CA LEU A 93 -11.96 -2.93 -5.16
C LEU A 93 -11.29 -1.78 -4.41
N ASN A 94 -10.44 -1.01 -5.09
CA ASN A 94 -9.59 0.01 -4.49
C ASN A 94 -10.06 1.40 -4.88
N VAL A 95 -9.78 2.42 -4.08
CA VAL A 95 -10.27 3.79 -4.35
C VAL A 95 -9.12 4.78 -4.42
N ALA A 96 -9.15 5.61 -5.45
CA ALA A 96 -8.29 6.77 -5.60
C ALA A 96 -9.12 8.07 -5.56
N GLU A 97 -8.51 9.14 -5.07
CA GLU A 97 -9.07 10.48 -5.08
C GLU A 97 -8.40 11.34 -6.16
N SER A 98 -9.20 12.17 -6.83
CA SER A 98 -8.70 13.13 -7.83
C SER A 98 -8.30 14.45 -7.20
N VAL A 99 -7.12 14.95 -7.56
CA VAL A 99 -6.66 16.29 -7.14
C VAL A 99 -7.50 17.42 -7.76
N LEU A 100 -8.23 17.15 -8.85
CA LEU A 100 -8.99 18.16 -9.58
C LEU A 100 -10.21 18.65 -8.80
N ASN A 101 -10.92 17.73 -8.14
CA ASN A 101 -12.22 18.00 -7.52
C ASN A 101 -12.47 17.23 -6.22
N GLY A 102 -11.46 16.51 -5.70
CA GLY A 102 -11.57 15.67 -4.51
C GLY A 102 -12.47 14.44 -4.68
N LYS A 103 -12.97 14.15 -5.89
CA LYS A 103 -13.90 13.05 -6.13
C LYS A 103 -13.18 11.71 -6.22
N TRP A 104 -13.87 10.68 -5.74
CA TRP A 104 -13.33 9.33 -5.61
C TRP A 104 -13.71 8.45 -6.79
N ARG A 105 -12.76 7.60 -7.20
CA ARG A 105 -12.91 6.65 -8.30
C ARG A 105 -12.44 5.27 -7.84
N THR A 106 -13.21 4.23 -8.16
CA THR A 106 -12.79 2.84 -7.92
C THR A 106 -11.89 2.34 -9.04
N MET A 107 -10.75 1.76 -8.69
CA MET A 107 -9.67 1.33 -9.58
C MET A 107 -9.25 -0.12 -9.29
N ASN A 108 -8.57 -0.77 -10.24
CA ASN A 108 -8.14 -2.16 -10.06
C ASN A 108 -6.95 -2.28 -9.08
N GLY A 109 -6.21 -1.20 -8.83
CA GLY A 109 -5.15 -1.13 -7.83
C GLY A 109 -3.75 -1.45 -8.35
N GLN A 110 -3.62 -1.80 -9.63
CA GLN A 110 -2.34 -2.07 -10.30
C GLN A 110 -1.69 -0.80 -10.86
N GLU A 111 -2.44 0.31 -10.92
CA GLU A 111 -1.89 1.59 -11.34
C GLU A 111 -0.89 2.12 -10.30
N ALA A 112 0.25 2.60 -10.78
CA ALA A 112 1.18 3.34 -9.94
C ALA A 112 0.64 4.77 -9.76
N LEU A 113 0.14 5.09 -8.56
CA LEU A 113 -0.38 6.42 -8.22
C LEU A 113 0.36 6.99 -7.01
N TYR A 114 0.33 8.32 -6.87
CA TYR A 114 0.71 8.96 -5.62
C TYR A 114 -0.15 8.41 -4.48
N PHE A 115 0.29 8.58 -3.24
CA PHE A 115 -0.48 8.12 -2.10
C PHE A 115 -0.23 8.98 -0.87
N VAL A 116 -1.15 8.88 0.06
CA VAL A 116 -1.07 9.60 1.33
C VAL A 116 -1.19 8.60 2.47
N CYS A 117 -0.32 8.70 3.47
CA CYS A 117 -0.48 7.97 4.72
C CYS A 117 -1.19 8.86 5.73
N SER A 118 -1.91 8.25 6.67
CA SER A 118 -2.63 8.92 7.73
C SER A 118 -2.52 8.20 9.07
N TYR A 119 -2.67 8.94 10.16
CA TYR A 119 -2.80 8.37 11.49
C TYR A 119 -3.66 9.28 12.38
N ASP A 120 -4.33 8.69 13.36
CA ASP A 120 -5.01 9.43 14.42
C ASP A 120 -3.99 9.77 15.51
N PRO A 121 -3.63 11.04 15.72
CA PRO A 121 -2.63 11.43 16.72
C PRO A 121 -3.04 11.05 18.15
N ARG A 122 -4.33 10.77 18.41
CA ARG A 122 -4.84 10.36 19.73
C ARG A 122 -4.68 8.87 19.98
N LYS A 123 -4.47 8.07 18.93
CA LYS A 123 -4.16 6.64 19.04
C LYS A 123 -2.66 6.38 19.16
N VAL A 124 -1.83 7.43 19.06
CA VAL A 124 -0.39 7.32 19.26
C VAL A 124 -0.10 7.28 20.76
N THR A 125 0.52 6.21 21.23
CA THR A 125 1.00 6.13 22.62
C THR A 125 2.34 6.87 22.71
N PRO A 126 2.50 7.90 23.56
CA PRO A 126 3.78 8.57 23.75
C PRO A 126 4.79 7.58 24.35
N GLY A 127 5.85 7.24 23.62
CA GLY A 127 6.92 6.37 24.11
C GLY A 127 7.36 5.27 23.16
N THR A 128 6.60 4.96 22.12
CA THR A 128 7.12 4.11 21.03
C THR A 128 7.99 4.98 20.11
N PRO A 129 9.30 4.70 19.96
CA PRO A 129 10.10 5.37 18.94
C PRO A 129 9.42 5.15 17.59
N GLY A 130 8.98 6.24 16.95
CA GLY A 130 8.58 6.18 15.55
C GLY A 130 9.74 5.62 14.72
N PRO A 131 9.49 5.02 13.54
CA PRO A 131 10.54 4.48 12.72
C PRO A 131 11.60 5.56 12.44
N THR A 132 12.81 5.31 12.93
CA THR A 132 14.00 6.07 12.55
C THR A 132 14.19 5.83 11.07
N THR A 133 13.78 6.79 10.25
CA THR A 133 14.17 6.81 8.84
C THR A 133 15.68 7.05 8.80
N THR A 134 16.47 5.98 8.82
CA THR A 134 17.87 6.02 8.42
C THR A 134 17.89 6.35 6.94
N GLY A 135 17.81 7.64 6.63
CA GLY A 135 18.06 8.15 5.30
C GLY A 135 19.53 7.90 4.99
N TYR A 136 19.81 6.90 4.16
CA TYR A 136 21.07 6.82 3.45
C TYR A 136 21.09 7.98 2.44
N TYR A 137 21.50 9.16 2.89
CA TYR A 137 22.07 10.17 2.01
C TYR A 137 23.42 9.62 1.56
N THR A 138 23.48 8.98 0.39
CA THR A 138 24.75 8.72 -0.27
C THR A 138 25.21 10.03 -0.91
N ASP A 139 25.91 10.84 -0.14
CA ASP A 139 26.81 11.84 -0.72
C ASP A 139 28.05 11.08 -1.23
N GLY A 140 28.28 11.15 -2.53
CA GLY A 140 29.37 10.43 -3.17
C GLY A 140 30.67 11.17 -2.94
N THR A 141 31.64 10.56 -2.25
CA THR A 141 33.08 10.63 -2.56
C THR A 141 33.84 9.50 -1.82
N THR A 142 34.48 8.66 -2.64
CA THR A 142 35.57 7.69 -2.45
C THR A 142 36.33 7.62 -1.11
N ALA A 143 36.37 6.43 -0.48
CA ALA A 143 37.59 5.65 -0.13
C ALA A 143 37.21 4.36 0.62
N GLY A 144 37.85 3.25 0.26
CA GLY A 144 37.42 1.89 0.58
C GLY A 144 37.50 1.46 2.05
N SER A 145 36.66 0.47 2.38
CA SER A 145 36.87 -0.45 3.49
C SER A 145 36.14 -1.77 3.18
N THR A 146 36.89 -2.84 3.36
CA THR A 146 36.65 -4.24 3.01
C THR A 146 35.34 -4.86 3.49
N SER A 147 34.69 -5.59 2.57
CA SER A 147 33.61 -6.55 2.78
C SER A 147 34.02 -7.64 3.78
N THR A 148 33.16 -7.91 4.77
CA THR A 148 33.15 -9.19 5.49
C THR A 148 31.83 -9.87 5.21
N ASP A 149 31.95 -11.04 4.59
CA ASP A 149 30.88 -11.90 4.10
C ASP A 149 29.99 -12.45 5.23
N TRP A 150 28.71 -12.65 4.91
CA TRP A 150 27.90 -13.69 5.57
C TRP A 150 27.15 -14.51 4.50
N PRO A 151 27.19 -15.85 4.54
CA PRO A 151 26.99 -16.66 3.36
C PRO A 151 25.52 -16.96 3.04
N ALA A 152 25.38 -17.39 1.78
CA ALA A 152 24.17 -17.68 1.05
C ALA A 152 23.34 -18.87 1.60
N SER A 153 22.07 -18.80 1.22
CA SER A 153 21.04 -19.84 1.23
C SER A 153 21.52 -21.25 0.89
N THR A 154 21.00 -22.25 1.60
CA THR A 154 21.02 -23.64 1.15
C THR A 154 19.59 -24.12 0.89
N GLN A 155 19.24 -24.27 -0.39
CA GLN A 155 18.13 -25.10 -0.83
C GLN A 155 18.53 -26.57 -0.64
N THR A 156 17.65 -27.39 -0.06
CA THR A 156 17.82 -28.85 -0.06
C THR A 156 16.96 -29.43 -1.18
N GLN A 157 17.61 -29.87 -2.25
CA GLN A 157 17.03 -30.72 -3.29
C GLN A 157 17.06 -32.17 -2.80
N SER A 158 15.91 -32.83 -2.74
CA SER A 158 15.82 -34.29 -2.65
C SER A 158 16.01 -34.88 -4.04
N SER A 159 17.13 -35.56 -4.24
CA SER A 159 17.49 -36.27 -5.46
C SER A 159 16.71 -37.59 -5.60
N SER A 160 16.26 -37.83 -6.84
CA SER A 160 15.79 -39.11 -7.33
C SER A 160 16.98 -40.00 -7.69
N SER A 161 16.95 -41.26 -7.25
CA SER A 161 17.80 -42.33 -7.76
C SER A 161 16.92 -43.37 -8.46
N GLY A 162 17.14 -43.52 -9.76
CA GLY A 162 16.61 -44.63 -10.54
C GLY A 162 17.47 -45.89 -10.36
N SER A 163 16.84 -47.06 -10.47
CA SER A 163 17.50 -48.28 -10.88
C SER A 163 16.50 -49.23 -11.54
N THR A 164 16.97 -49.77 -12.65
CA THR A 164 16.34 -50.61 -13.68
C THR A 164 16.04 -52.05 -13.26
N SER A 165 15.11 -52.66 -14.01
CA SER A 165 15.15 -54.05 -14.56
C SER A 165 14.03 -54.98 -14.10
N GLY A 166 13.40 -55.64 -15.08
CA GLY A 166 12.76 -56.95 -14.90
C GLY A 166 11.33 -57.07 -15.43
N TYR A 167 11.16 -57.30 -16.73
CA TYR A 167 10.01 -58.08 -17.23
C TYR A 167 10.20 -59.54 -16.79
N PRO A 168 9.10 -60.24 -16.47
CA PRO A 168 8.93 -61.56 -17.07
C PRO A 168 7.58 -61.70 -17.77
N THR A 169 7.65 -62.53 -18.79
CA THR A 169 6.63 -63.01 -19.70
C THR A 169 5.74 -64.09 -19.09
N ASP A 170 4.52 -64.14 -19.59
CA ASP A 170 3.76 -65.34 -19.99
C ASP A 170 2.84 -66.11 -19.01
N SER A 171 1.56 -66.06 -19.39
CA SER A 171 0.60 -67.15 -19.69
C SER A 171 0.12 -68.20 -18.66
N THR A 172 -1.19 -68.46 -18.80
CA THR A 172 -2.01 -69.62 -18.34
C THR A 172 -2.33 -69.70 -16.83
N SER A 173 -3.56 -69.99 -16.39
CA SER A 173 -4.72 -70.69 -16.97
C SER A 173 -6.05 -69.95 -16.75
#